data_AF-A0AAW0C0F3-F1
#
_entry.id   AF-A0AAW0C0F3-F1
#
_cell.length_a   1.000
_cell.length_b   1.000
_cell.length_c   1.000
_cell.angle_alpha   90.00
_cell.angle_beta   90.00
_cell.angle_gamma   90.00
#
_symmetry.space_group_name_H-M   'P 1'
#
loop_
_entity.id
_entity.type
_entity.pdbx_description
1 polymer ?
#
loop_
_entity_poly.entity_id
_entity_poly.type
_entity_poly.pdbx_seq_one_letter_code
_entity_poly.pdbx_strand_id
1 'polypeptide(L)'
;QRNDAQRPSDDKPCGTVDIASNIDKAVGIPVAVGEDGTSGAFHMTNFNGGADGSRTVFVMIGPTGTGKNFVKADVTTNGDPAPKEATGSNLITIALPAGTKCTGAKEKNLCPVSVKSTAGFGACTVAS
;
A
#
# COMPACT_ATOMS: atom_id res chain seq x y z
N GLN A 1 1.40 10.30 8.34
CA GLN A 1 2.01 11.66 8.42
C GLN A 1 3.32 11.68 7.65
N ARG A 2 3.94 12.84 7.37
CA ARG A 2 5.23 12.92 6.66
C ARG A 2 6.32 12.06 7.32
N ASN A 3 6.34 12.00 8.65
CA ASN A 3 7.31 11.20 9.41
C ASN A 3 7.13 9.69 9.29
N ASP A 4 5.97 9.24 8.81
CA ASP A 4 5.69 7.81 8.60
C ASP A 4 6.13 7.35 7.21
N ALA A 5 6.57 8.27 6.35
CA ALA A 5 7.01 7.94 4.99
C ALA A 5 8.23 7.02 5.03
N GLN A 6 8.07 5.86 4.43
CA GLN A 6 9.10 4.85 4.23
C GLN A 6 9.66 4.95 2.79
N ARG A 7 10.72 4.18 2.54
CA ARG A 7 11.23 3.90 1.19
C ARG A 7 11.19 2.39 0.91
N PRO A 8 10.00 1.83 0.56
CA PRO A 8 9.89 0.42 0.21
C PRO A 8 10.82 0.01 -0.93
N SER A 9 11.30 -1.23 -0.88
CA SER A 9 12.03 -1.90 -1.96
C SER A 9 11.52 -3.32 -2.12
N ASP A 10 12.00 -4.03 -3.15
CA ASP A 10 11.58 -5.40 -3.40
C ASP A 10 12.06 -6.35 -2.28
N ASP A 11 13.24 -6.07 -1.70
CA ASP A 11 13.77 -6.81 -0.53
C ASP A 11 13.13 -6.38 0.80
N LYS A 12 12.63 -5.14 0.87
CA LYS A 12 12.03 -4.53 2.07
C LYS A 12 10.72 -3.85 1.68
N PRO A 13 9.66 -4.63 1.40
CA PRO A 13 8.40 -4.09 0.87
C PRO A 13 7.72 -3.12 1.84
N CYS A 14 8.07 -3.14 3.14
CA CYS A 14 7.56 -2.19 4.12
C CYS A 14 8.62 -1.29 4.74
N GLY A 15 9.75 -1.09 4.05
CA GLY A 15 10.86 -0.31 4.59
C GLY A 15 11.42 -0.94 5.86
N THR A 16 11.39 -0.21 6.97
CA THR A 16 11.91 -0.68 8.27
C THR A 16 10.87 -1.38 9.14
N VAL A 17 9.61 -1.46 8.71
CA VAL A 17 8.52 -2.07 9.49
C VAL A 17 8.68 -3.60 9.53
N ASP A 18 8.76 -4.16 10.74
CA ASP A 18 8.60 -5.60 10.96
C ASP A 18 7.11 -5.96 10.94
N ILE A 19 6.67 -6.54 9.82
CA ILE A 19 5.26 -6.91 9.63
C ILE A 19 4.86 -8.03 10.59
N ALA A 20 5.68 -9.07 10.74
CA ALA A 20 5.30 -10.26 11.49
C ALA A 20 4.97 -9.93 12.95
N SER A 21 5.69 -8.96 13.53
CA SER A 21 5.47 -8.50 14.91
C SER A 21 4.37 -7.44 15.07
N ASN A 22 3.88 -6.84 13.99
CA ASN A 22 2.99 -5.67 14.05
C ASN A 22 1.67 -5.81 13.29
N ILE A 23 1.49 -6.84 12.46
CA ILE A 23 0.29 -6.98 11.63
C ILE A 23 -1.00 -7.06 12.46
N ASP A 24 -0.97 -7.71 13.64
CA ASP A 24 -2.12 -7.78 14.56
C ASP A 24 -2.47 -6.42 15.21
N LYS A 25 -1.57 -5.43 15.13
CA LYS A 25 -1.74 -4.09 15.70
C LYS A 25 -2.10 -3.06 14.62
N ALA A 26 -2.21 -3.49 13.37
CA ALA A 26 -2.48 -2.60 12.27
C ALA A 26 -3.88 -2.00 12.42
N VAL A 27 -3.93 -0.69 12.71
CA VAL A 27 -5.14 0.15 12.75
C VAL A 27 -5.31 0.96 11.45
N GLY A 28 -4.57 0.59 10.41
CA GLY A 28 -4.54 1.33 9.14
C GLY A 28 -5.90 1.37 8.46
N ILE A 29 -6.12 2.39 7.61
CA ILE A 29 -7.26 2.45 6.69
C ILE A 29 -7.21 1.14 5.89
N PRO A 30 -8.16 0.20 6.11
CA PRO A 30 -8.17 -1.01 5.33
C PRO A 30 -8.28 -0.58 3.88
N VAL A 31 -7.46 -1.15 3.02
CA VAL A 31 -7.80 -1.17 1.60
C VAL A 31 -9.17 -1.84 1.56
N ALA A 32 -10.23 -1.04 1.38
CA ALA A 32 -11.59 -1.55 1.45
C ALA A 32 -11.74 -2.55 0.34
N VAL A 33 -11.74 -3.84 0.69
CA VAL A 33 -11.88 -4.87 -0.31
C VAL A 33 -13.34 -4.82 -0.78
N GLY A 34 -13.57 -4.71 -2.09
CA GLY A 34 -14.93 -4.74 -2.64
C GLY A 34 -15.67 -6.02 -2.23
N GLU A 35 -17.01 -6.03 -2.36
CA GLU A 35 -17.85 -7.19 -2.00
C GLU A 35 -17.42 -8.50 -2.68
N ASP A 36 -16.68 -8.40 -3.80
CA ASP A 36 -16.11 -9.50 -4.55
C ASP A 36 -14.78 -10.05 -4.00
N GLY A 37 -14.15 -9.39 -3.03
CA GLY A 37 -12.87 -9.80 -2.48
C GLY A 37 -11.65 -9.45 -3.36
N THR A 38 -11.84 -8.72 -4.47
CA THR A 38 -10.82 -8.57 -5.52
C THR A 38 -10.41 -7.14 -5.85
N SER A 39 -11.14 -6.14 -5.37
CA SER A 39 -10.83 -4.73 -5.61
C SER A 39 -10.49 -4.01 -4.31
N GLY A 40 -9.71 -2.93 -4.37
CA GLY A 40 -9.27 -2.19 -3.20
C GLY A 40 -9.12 -0.70 -3.47
N ALA A 41 -9.28 0.15 -2.45
CA ALA A 41 -9.07 1.59 -2.58
C ALA A 41 -8.39 2.23 -1.35
N PHE A 42 -7.57 3.25 -1.59
CA PHE A 42 -6.95 4.06 -0.53
C PHE A 42 -6.56 5.46 -1.05
N HIS A 43 -6.34 6.40 -0.14
CA HIS A 43 -5.86 7.75 -0.49
C HIS A 43 -4.34 7.85 -0.41
N MET A 44 -3.71 8.34 -1.48
CA MET A 44 -2.29 8.69 -1.50
C MET A 44 -2.14 10.20 -1.33
N THR A 45 -1.48 10.62 -0.26
CA THR A 45 -1.25 12.03 0.08
C THR A 45 0.22 12.37 -0.11
N ASN A 46 0.51 13.45 -0.84
CA ASN A 46 1.85 14.01 -0.96
C ASN A 46 2.04 15.19 0.00
N PHE A 47 3.30 15.57 0.19
CA PHE A 47 3.67 16.75 0.98
C PHE A 47 4.68 17.67 0.28
N ASN A 48 5.07 17.33 -0.95
CA ASN A 48 5.95 18.12 -1.82
C ASN A 48 5.29 18.27 -3.20
N GLY A 49 5.60 19.33 -3.95
CA GLY A 49 5.16 19.46 -5.35
C GLY A 49 6.16 18.85 -6.34
N GLY A 50 5.78 18.78 -7.61
CA GLY A 50 6.59 18.22 -8.71
C GLY A 50 6.77 16.71 -8.59
N ALA A 51 7.83 16.18 -9.23
CA ALA A 51 8.10 14.74 -9.27
C ALA A 51 8.26 14.11 -7.88
N ASP A 52 8.84 14.84 -6.93
CA ASP A 52 9.01 14.41 -5.53
C ASP A 52 7.66 14.24 -4.81
N GLY A 53 6.64 14.95 -5.30
CA GLY A 53 5.25 14.88 -4.88
C GLY A 53 4.42 13.77 -5.52
N SER A 54 5.02 12.92 -6.37
CA SER A 54 4.28 11.93 -7.14
C SER A 54 3.33 11.09 -6.27
N ARG A 55 2.08 11.01 -6.72
CA ARG A 55 1.05 10.13 -6.20
C ARG A 55 0.77 8.96 -7.14
N THR A 56 1.54 8.83 -8.23
CA THR A 56 1.55 7.61 -9.04
C THR A 56 2.27 6.51 -8.26
N VAL A 57 1.62 5.38 -8.03
CA VAL A 57 2.13 4.30 -7.18
C VAL A 57 2.22 2.94 -7.88
N PHE A 58 3.10 2.10 -7.34
CA PHE A 58 3.12 0.65 -7.47
C PHE A 58 2.61 0.05 -6.16
N VAL A 59 1.82 -1.03 -6.28
CA VAL A 59 1.23 -1.70 -5.12
C VAL A 59 1.57 -3.18 -5.14
N MET A 60 1.98 -3.69 -3.99
CA MET A 60 2.25 -5.11 -3.78
C MET A 60 1.48 -5.60 -2.55
N ILE A 61 1.01 -6.84 -2.59
CA ILE A 61 0.24 -7.51 -1.54
C ILE A 61 1.06 -8.68 -1.01
N GLY A 62 1.17 -8.85 0.30
CA GLY A 62 1.80 -10.02 0.92
C GLY A 62 0.75 -10.95 1.52
N PRO A 63 0.24 -11.98 0.83
CA PRO A 63 -0.95 -12.73 1.27
C PRO A 63 -0.79 -13.46 2.61
N THR A 64 0.44 -13.76 3.01
CA THR A 64 0.74 -14.54 4.23
C THR A 64 0.94 -13.70 5.48
N GLY A 65 1.07 -12.38 5.36
CA GLY A 65 1.39 -11.52 6.50
C GLY A 65 2.79 -11.68 7.09
N THR A 66 3.68 -12.45 6.46
CA THR A 66 5.02 -12.77 6.99
C THR A 66 6.10 -11.73 6.67
N GLY A 67 5.77 -10.70 5.89
CA GLY A 67 6.79 -9.77 5.35
C GLY A 67 7.56 -10.32 4.15
N LYS A 68 7.12 -11.43 3.56
CA LYS A 68 7.76 -12.08 2.41
C LYS A 68 6.76 -12.35 1.29
N ASN A 69 7.29 -12.67 0.10
CA ASN A 69 6.52 -13.15 -1.07
C ASN A 69 5.39 -12.21 -1.47
N PHE A 70 5.73 -10.92 -1.62
CA PHE A 70 4.78 -9.93 -2.09
C PHE A 70 4.51 -10.14 -3.58
N VAL A 71 3.24 -10.06 -3.96
CA VAL A 71 2.75 -10.15 -5.33
C VAL A 71 2.21 -8.80 -5.77
N LYS A 72 2.40 -8.47 -7.05
CA LYS A 72 1.96 -7.18 -7.59
C LYS A 72 0.44 -7.14 -7.69
N ALA A 73 -0.17 -6.07 -7.20
CA ALA A 73 -1.56 -5.72 -7.51
C ALA A 73 -1.62 -4.81 -8.74
N ASP A 74 -2.71 -4.90 -9.49
CA ASP A 74 -2.94 -4.04 -10.64
C ASP A 74 -3.53 -2.72 -10.17
N VAL A 75 -2.88 -1.60 -10.49
CA VAL A 75 -3.42 -0.27 -10.15
C VAL A 75 -4.37 0.16 -11.26
N THR A 76 -5.66 0.20 -10.95
CA THR A 76 -6.74 0.49 -11.91
C THR A 76 -7.05 1.98 -12.03
N THR A 77 -6.84 2.74 -10.95
CA THR A 77 -6.84 4.21 -10.94
C THR A 77 -5.61 4.68 -10.19
N ASN A 78 -4.82 5.57 -10.78
CA ASN A 78 -3.57 6.05 -10.21
C ASN A 78 -3.56 7.57 -10.01
N GLY A 79 -2.61 8.07 -9.22
CA GLY A 79 -2.49 9.50 -8.90
C GLY A 79 -1.61 10.29 -9.88
N ASP A 80 -1.55 11.60 -9.66
CA ASP A 80 -0.74 12.54 -10.46
C ASP A 80 0.78 12.25 -10.31
N PRO A 81 1.53 12.07 -11.41
CA PRO A 81 2.97 11.82 -11.36
C PRO A 81 3.81 13.04 -10.96
N ALA A 82 3.28 14.27 -11.08
CA ALA A 82 4.00 15.49 -10.76
C ALA A 82 3.03 16.63 -10.37
N PRO A 83 2.30 16.51 -9.23
CA PRO A 83 1.32 17.51 -8.82
C PRO A 83 1.96 18.88 -8.62
N LYS A 84 1.26 19.95 -9.01
CA LYS A 84 1.78 21.32 -8.87
C LYS A 84 1.72 21.81 -7.42
N GLU A 85 0.73 21.33 -6.68
CA GLU A 85 0.49 21.66 -5.29
C GLU A 85 1.44 20.94 -4.33
N ALA A 86 1.82 21.64 -3.26
CA ALA A 86 2.68 21.07 -2.23
C ALA A 86 1.99 19.95 -1.43
N THR A 87 0.67 20.05 -1.22
CA THR A 87 -0.11 19.05 -0.48
C THR A 87 -1.42 18.80 -1.20
N GLY A 88 -1.79 17.53 -1.30
CA GLY A 88 -3.09 17.08 -1.81
C GLY A 88 -3.18 15.57 -1.81
N SER A 89 -4.29 15.04 -2.33
CA SER A 89 -4.60 13.62 -2.26
C SER A 89 -5.26 13.13 -3.54
N ASN A 90 -4.92 11.91 -3.96
CA ASN A 90 -5.66 11.18 -4.99
C ASN A 90 -6.18 9.87 -4.41
N LEU A 91 -7.41 9.50 -4.80
CA LEU A 91 -7.92 8.15 -4.60
C LEU A 91 -7.19 7.22 -5.56
N ILE A 92 -6.61 6.16 -5.02
CA ILE A 92 -5.98 5.07 -5.75
C ILE A 92 -6.91 3.87 -5.65
N THR A 93 -7.15 3.21 -6.78
CA THR A 93 -7.87 1.93 -6.80
C THR A 93 -6.99 0.84 -7.37
N ILE A 94 -7.12 -0.36 -6.83
CA ILE A 94 -6.36 -1.53 -7.22
C ILE A 94 -7.27 -2.73 -7.45
N ALA A 95 -6.81 -3.68 -8.24
CA ALA A 95 -7.30 -5.04 -8.28
C ALA A 95 -6.24 -5.95 -7.64
N LEU A 96 -6.67 -6.75 -6.68
CA LEU A 96 -5.88 -7.80 -6.07
C LEU A 96 -5.68 -8.93 -7.11
N PRO A 97 -4.54 -9.62 -7.09
CA PRO A 97 -4.33 -10.79 -7.93
C PRO A 97 -5.44 -11.83 -7.75
N ALA A 98 -5.84 -12.47 -8.84
CA ALA A 98 -6.86 -13.51 -8.79
C ALA A 98 -6.50 -14.61 -7.78
N GLY A 99 -7.47 -14.97 -6.93
CA GLY A 99 -7.28 -15.99 -5.89
C GLY A 99 -6.47 -15.51 -4.66
N THR A 100 -6.19 -14.21 -4.53
CA THR A 100 -5.56 -13.68 -3.32
C THR A 100 -6.42 -13.98 -2.10
N LYS A 101 -5.83 -14.68 -1.12
CA LYS A 101 -6.44 -14.93 0.20
C LYS A 101 -5.51 -14.39 1.27
N CYS A 102 -6.01 -13.42 2.03
CA CYS A 102 -5.30 -12.91 3.18
C CYS A 102 -5.31 -13.97 4.28
N THR A 103 -4.12 -14.34 4.74
CA THR A 103 -3.92 -15.34 5.79
C THR A 103 -2.97 -14.84 6.87
N GLY A 104 -2.57 -13.57 6.79
CA GLY A 104 -1.82 -12.88 7.83
C GLY A 104 -2.69 -12.49 9.02
N ALA A 105 -2.00 -12.09 10.10
CA ALA A 105 -2.57 -11.86 11.43
C ALA A 105 -3.14 -13.13 12.09
N LYS A 106 -3.45 -13.02 13.39
CA LYS A 106 -4.02 -14.12 14.19
C LYS A 106 -5.37 -14.58 13.64
N GLU A 107 -6.17 -13.65 13.15
CA GLU A 107 -7.50 -13.92 12.57
C GLU A 107 -7.43 -14.45 11.14
N LYS A 108 -6.24 -14.48 10.52
CA LYS A 108 -6.01 -14.96 9.15
C LYS A 108 -6.87 -14.25 8.12
N ASN A 109 -7.00 -12.94 8.26
CA ASN A 109 -7.80 -12.08 7.40
C ASN A 109 -7.00 -10.87 6.89
N LEU A 110 -5.74 -10.66 7.31
CA LEU A 110 -4.99 -9.47 6.90
C LEU A 110 -3.90 -9.78 5.86
N CYS A 111 -3.84 -8.94 4.82
CA CYS A 111 -2.71 -8.85 3.90
C CYS A 111 -1.96 -7.54 4.10
N PRO A 112 -0.66 -7.52 4.42
CA PRO A 112 0.15 -6.33 4.26
C PRO A 112 0.12 -5.84 2.80
N VAL A 113 -0.05 -4.54 2.65
CA VAL A 113 -0.05 -3.84 1.36
C VAL A 113 1.11 -2.87 1.37
N SER A 114 2.07 -3.09 0.47
CA SER A 114 3.16 -2.18 0.19
C SER A 114 2.76 -1.22 -0.91
N VAL A 115 2.91 0.07 -0.64
CA VAL A 115 2.67 1.14 -1.61
C VAL A 115 3.96 1.92 -1.79
N LYS A 116 4.38 2.11 -3.05
CA LYS A 116 5.58 2.87 -3.40
C LYS A 116 5.27 3.82 -4.56
N SER A 117 5.49 5.12 -4.37
CA SER A 117 5.37 6.10 -5.43
C SER A 117 6.52 5.99 -6.43
N THR A 118 6.35 6.57 -7.62
CA THR A 118 7.45 6.68 -8.61
C THR A 118 8.63 7.53 -8.10
N ALA A 119 8.43 8.37 -7.09
CA ALA A 119 9.48 9.10 -6.38
C ALA A 119 10.22 8.26 -5.31
N GLY A 120 9.77 7.02 -5.08
CA GLY A 120 10.37 6.08 -4.11
C GLY A 120 9.91 6.26 -2.67
N PHE A 121 8.90 7.09 -2.41
CA PHE A 121 8.27 7.22 -1.09
C PHE A 121 7.08 6.29 -0.97
N GLY A 122 6.80 5.83 0.24
CA GLY A 122 5.73 4.87 0.43
C GLY A 122 5.41 4.59 1.87
N ALA A 123 4.57 3.59 2.08
CA ALA A 123 4.24 3.06 3.39
C ALA A 123 3.69 1.64 3.22
N CYS A 124 3.48 0.98 4.36
CA CYS A 124 2.66 -0.22 4.40
C CYS A 124 1.38 0.00 5.21
N THR A 125 0.30 -0.59 4.70
CA THR A 125 -0.99 -0.70 5.38
C THR A 125 -1.44 -2.17 5.33
N VAL A 126 -2.67 -2.45 5.74
CA VAL A 126 -3.28 -3.78 5.62
C VAL A 126 -4.56 -3.71 4.78
N ALA A 127 -4.86 -4.79 4.07
CA ALA A 127 -6.16 -5.10 3.51
C ALA A 127 -6.81 -6.21 4.35
N SER A 128 -8.15 -6.19 4.44
CA SER A 128 -8.97 -7.16 5.18
C SER A 128 -10.09 -7.71 4.30
#